data_AF-A0A699TVG0-F1
#
_entry.id   AF-A0A699TVG0-F1
#
_cell.length_a   1.000
_cell.length_b   1.000
_cell.length_c   1.000
_cell.angle_alpha   90.00
_cell.angle_beta   90.00
_cell.angle_gamma   90.00
#
_symmetry.space_group_name_H-M   'P 1'
#
loop_
_entity.id
_entity.type
_entity.pdbx_description
1 polymer ?
#
loop_
_entity_poly.entity_id
_entity_poly.type
_entity_poly.pdbx_seq_one_letter_code
_entity_poly.pdbx_strand_id
1 'polypeptide(L)'
;MEFEVGDKVMLKVSPWKGVVRFGKRGKLNPRYVVPFKVLAKVGNVAYRLEFPQELSRVHHTFHVSKLKKFYADEPLAMPLEGIH
;
A
#
# COMPACT_ATOMS: atom_id res chain seq x y z
N MET A 1 7.61 -12.49 -9.57
CA MET A 1 7.53 -11.02 -9.60
C MET A 1 8.38 -10.52 -8.45
N GLU A 2 9.43 -9.76 -8.74
CA GLU A 2 10.33 -9.23 -7.72
C GLU A 2 10.27 -7.71 -7.75
N PHE A 3 10.37 -7.10 -6.57
CA PHE A 3 10.43 -5.66 -6.38
C PHE A 3 11.82 -5.27 -5.88
N GLU A 4 12.28 -4.10 -6.27
CA GLU A 4 13.54 -3.55 -5.79
C GLU A 4 13.31 -2.49 -4.71
N VAL A 5 14.34 -2.22 -3.91
CA VAL A 5 14.28 -1.12 -2.94
C VAL A 5 14.16 0.19 -3.71
N GLY A 6 13.14 0.99 -3.37
CA GLY A 6 12.80 2.21 -4.09
C GLY A 6 11.66 2.07 -5.10
N ASP A 7 11.27 0.84 -5.48
CA ASP A 7 10.09 0.64 -6.32
C ASP A 7 8.83 1.18 -5.61
N LYS A 8 7.94 1.80 -6.39
CA LYS A 8 6.60 2.13 -5.95
C LYS A 8 5.68 0.92 -6.16
N VAL A 9 5.01 0.51 -5.10
CA VAL A 9 4.10 -0.63 -5.11
C VAL A 9 2.77 -0.27 -4.49
N MET A 10 1.73 -0.89 -5.01
CA MET A 10 0.37 -0.70 -4.54
C MET A 10 -0.05 -1.90 -3.69
N LEU A 11 -0.54 -1.63 -2.48
CA LEU A 11 -0.98 -2.68 -1.57
C LEU A 11 -2.42 -3.08 -1.85
N LYS A 12 -2.64 -4.38 -2.09
CA LYS A 12 -3.96 -4.97 -2.21
C LYS A 12 -4.52 -5.26 -0.82
N VAL A 13 -5.32 -4.34 -0.28
CA VAL A 13 -6.02 -4.55 0.98
C VAL A 13 -7.35 -5.24 0.75
N SER A 14 -7.64 -6.27 1.56
CA SER A 14 -9.00 -6.79 1.71
C SER A 14 -9.72 -5.91 2.73
N PRO A 15 -11.02 -5.61 2.56
CA PRO A 15 -11.78 -4.89 3.57
C PRO A 15 -11.90 -5.76 4.83
N TRP A 16 -10.97 -5.62 5.76
CA TRP A 16 -11.16 -6.14 7.10
C TRP A 16 -12.10 -5.20 7.86
N LYS A 17 -12.99 -5.80 8.65
CA LYS A 17 -13.97 -5.11 9.47
C LYS A 17 -13.20 -4.23 10.49
N GLY A 18 -13.08 -2.94 10.20
CA GLY A 18 -12.40 -1.97 11.06
C GLY A 18 -10.96 -1.58 10.66
N VAL A 19 -10.43 -2.07 9.54
CA VAL A 19 -9.17 -1.53 8.98
C VAL A 19 -9.50 -0.33 8.10
N VAL A 20 -8.76 0.76 8.34
CA VAL A 20 -8.84 2.07 7.67
C VAL A 20 -9.17 1.90 6.19
N ARG A 21 -10.32 2.44 5.78
CA ARG A 21 -10.70 2.51 4.37
C ARG A 21 -10.01 3.74 3.79
N PHE A 22 -9.20 3.54 2.77
CA PHE A 22 -8.57 4.64 2.06
C PHE A 22 -9.51 5.13 0.96
N GLY A 23 -9.78 6.43 0.95
CA GLY A 23 -10.73 7.08 0.03
C GLY A 23 -12.16 7.22 0.59
N LYS A 24 -12.99 7.98 -0.11
CA LYS A 24 -14.38 8.27 0.28
C LYS A 24 -15.21 6.98 0.38
N ARG A 25 -16.08 6.87 1.39
CA ARG A 25 -16.98 5.72 1.58
C ARG A 25 -17.96 5.61 0.39
N GLY A 26 -17.85 4.55 -0.41
CA GLY A 26 -18.71 4.33 -1.57
C GLY A 26 -18.58 2.91 -2.14
N LYS A 27 -19.64 2.44 -2.80
CA LYS A 27 -19.85 1.04 -3.24
C LYS A 27 -18.82 0.53 -4.26
N LEU A 28 -18.16 1.43 -4.99
CA LEU A 28 -17.23 1.13 -6.11
C LEU A 28 -15.80 1.63 -5.90
N ASN A 29 -15.40 2.02 -4.69
CA ASN A 29 -14.05 2.56 -4.51
C ASN A 29 -12.96 1.51 -4.72
N PRO A 30 -11.85 1.88 -5.39
CA PRO A 30 -10.73 0.99 -5.56
C PRO A 30 -10.16 0.57 -4.20
N ARG A 31 -9.95 -0.73 -4.01
CA ARG A 31 -9.41 -1.34 -2.78
C ARG A 31 -7.90 -1.16 -2.64
N TYR A 32 -7.33 -0.21 -3.37
CA TYR A 32 -5.90 -0.01 -3.43
C TYR A 32 -5.54 1.27 -2.70
N VAL A 33 -4.66 1.08 -1.73
CA VAL A 33 -4.10 2.18 -0.96
C VAL A 33 -2.94 2.74 -1.77
N VAL A 34 -2.83 4.06 -1.78
CA VAL A 34 -1.70 4.90 -2.19
C VAL A 34 -0.39 4.14 -2.50
N PRO A 35 0.33 4.48 -3.58
CA PRO A 35 1.62 3.85 -3.87
C PRO A 35 2.59 4.04 -2.70
N PHE A 36 3.11 2.94 -2.17
CA PHE A 36 4.13 2.92 -1.12
C PHE A 36 5.49 2.61 -1.71
N LYS A 37 6.53 3.14 -1.07
CA LYS A 37 7.91 2.84 -1.44
C LYS A 37 8.36 1.56 -0.76
N VAL A 38 9.03 0.67 -1.49
CA VAL A 38 9.70 -0.49 -0.90
C VAL A 38 10.96 -0.01 -0.18
N LEU A 39 11.04 -0.25 1.12
CA LEU A 39 12.20 0.10 1.95
C LEU A 39 13.26 -1.01 1.96
N ALA A 40 12.82 -2.27 2.04
CA ALA A 40 13.73 -3.40 2.14
C ALA A 40 13.08 -4.71 1.67
N LYS A 41 13.91 -5.65 1.21
CA LYS A 41 13.52 -7.04 0.99
C LYS A 41 13.79 -7.81 2.28
N VAL A 42 12.75 -8.33 2.94
CA VAL A 42 12.82 -9.04 4.24
C VAL A 42 13.00 -10.56 4.02
N GLY A 43 12.87 -11.03 2.78
CA GLY A 43 13.15 -12.39 2.36
C GLY A 43 12.81 -12.57 0.87
N ASN A 44 12.81 -13.80 0.37
CA ASN A 44 12.53 -14.04 -1.06
C ASN A 44 11.12 -13.61 -1.49
N VAL A 45 10.16 -13.62 -0.56
CA VAL A 45 8.73 -13.39 -0.86
C VAL A 45 8.10 -12.27 -0.04
N ALA A 46 8.88 -11.58 0.80
CA ALA A 46 8.38 -10.58 1.74
C ALA A 46 9.14 -9.26 1.60
N TYR A 47 8.40 -8.17 1.55
CA TYR A 47 8.93 -6.82 1.36
C TYR A 47 8.40 -5.89 2.43
N ARG A 48 9.29 -5.00 2.88
CA ARG A 48 9.00 -3.94 3.83
C ARG A 48 8.64 -2.67 3.08
N LEU A 49 7.51 -2.06 3.41
CA LEU A 49 7.03 -0.83 2.80
C LEU A 49 7.18 0.35 3.75
N GLU A 50 7.29 1.55 3.17
CA GLU A 50 7.19 2.81 3.89
C GLU A 50 5.72 3.13 4.13
N PHE A 51 5.32 3.23 5.40
CA PHE A 51 3.97 3.64 5.78
C PHE A 51 3.97 5.00 6.50
N PRO A 52 2.97 5.86 6.23
CA PRO A 52 2.74 7.06 7.03
C PRO A 52 2.38 6.67 8.47
N GLN A 53 2.65 7.58 9.41
CA GLN A 53 2.46 7.35 10.85
C GLN A 53 1.01 6.99 11.22
N GLU A 54 0.04 7.45 10.42
CA GLU A 54 -1.38 7.12 10.53
C GLU A 54 -1.66 5.61 10.40
N LEU A 55 -0.77 4.88 9.72
CA LEU A 55 -0.83 3.43 9.51
C LEU A 55 0.16 2.66 10.38
N SER A 56 0.71 3.28 11.42
CA SER A 56 1.63 2.63 12.37
C SER A 56 1.08 1.36 13.01
N ARG A 57 -0.26 1.23 13.11
CA ARG A 57 -0.94 0.02 13.60
C ARG A 57 -0.90 -1.16 12.63
N VAL A 58 -0.60 -0.93 11.35
CA VAL A 58 -0.53 -1.95 10.31
C VAL A 58 0.91 -2.45 10.19
N HIS A 59 1.09 -3.77 10.11
CA HIS A 59 2.40 -4.34 9.85
C HIS A 59 2.98 -3.85 8.53
N HIS A 60 4.21 -3.37 8.55
CA HIS A 60 4.91 -2.78 7.41
C HIS A 60 5.52 -3.81 6.44
N THR A 61 5.44 -5.11 6.76
CA THR A 61 5.97 -6.20 5.94
C THR A 61 4.84 -6.99 5.29
N PHE A 62 4.90 -7.15 3.97
CA PHE A 62 3.88 -7.83 3.18
C PHE A 62 4.47 -8.90 2.27
N HIS A 63 3.67 -9.93 2.04
CA HIS A 63 3.95 -10.95 1.04
C HIS A 63 3.76 -10.40 -0.39
N VAL A 64 4.62 -10.83 -1.32
CA VAL A 64 4.63 -10.41 -2.73
C VAL A 64 3.27 -10.52 -3.42
N SER A 65 2.43 -11.49 -3.04
CA SER A 65 1.08 -11.68 -3.60
C SER A 65 0.07 -10.58 -3.23
N LYS A 66 0.37 -9.78 -2.20
CA LYS A 66 -0.43 -8.62 -1.79
C LYS A 66 0.06 -7.33 -2.44
N LEU A 67 1.17 -7.37 -3.17
CA LEU A 67 1.77 -6.21 -3.80
C LEU A 67 1.49 -6.22 -5.31
N LYS A 68 1.26 -5.04 -5.87
CA LYS A 68 1.12 -4.83 -7.31
C LYS A 68 2.09 -3.73 -7.74
N LYS A 69 2.88 -3.96 -8.79
CA LYS A 69 3.81 -2.95 -9.29
C LYS A 69 3.04 -1.72 -9.77
N PHE A 70 3.47 -0.55 -9.34
CA PHE A 70 2.90 0.73 -9.74
C PHE A 70 3.83 1.34 -10.79
N TYR A 71 3.32 1.52 -12.01
CA TYR A 71 4.10 1.96 -13.18
C TYR A 71 3.80 3.41 -13.59
N ALA A 72 3.15 4.22 -12.74
CA ALA A 72 2.83 5.58 -13.14
C ALA A 72 4.09 6.45 -13.14
N ASP A 73 4.37 7.05 -14.28
CA ASP A 73 5.39 8.07 -14.51
C ASP A 73 5.06 9.39 -13.78
N GLU A 74 3.82 9.52 -13.27
CA GLU A 74 3.29 10.74 -12.68
C GLU A 74 2.54 10.43 -11.36
N PRO A 75 2.78 11.20 -10.27
CA PRO A 75 2.12 10.95 -9.00
C PRO A 75 0.66 11.41 -9.08
N LEU A 76 -0.24 10.51 -9.47
CA LEU A 76 -1.66 10.58 -9.11
C LEU A 76 -1.78 10.34 -7.59
N ALA A 77 -1.24 11.26 -6.79
CA ALA A 77 -1.35 11.28 -5.36
C ALA A 77 -2.82 11.57 -5.02
N MET A 78 -3.60 10.51 -4.76
CA MET A 78 -4.80 10.70 -3.94
C MET A 78 -4.32 11.11 -2.55
N PRO A 79 -4.65 12.31 -2.06
CA PRO A 79 -4.23 12.75 -0.74
C PRO A 79 -4.79 11.81 0.33
N LEU A 80 -3.96 11.47 1.31
CA LEU A 80 -4.29 10.64 2.49
C LEU A 80 -5.21 11.36 3.51
N GLU A 81 -5.88 12.45 3.12
CA GLU A 81 -6.64 13.35 4.02
C GLU A 81 -7.98 12.79 4.53
N GLY A 82 -8.11 11.48 4.71
CA GLY A 82 -9.37 10.84 5.06
C GLY A 82 -9.29 9.76 6.11
N ILE A 83 -8.18 9.65 6.85
CA ILE A 83 -8.10 8.72 7.98
C ILE A 83 -8.70 9.42 9.20
N HIS A 84 -10.02 9.23 9.38
CA HIS A 84 -10.75 9.56 10.62
C HIS A 84 -11.29 8.28 11.24
#